data_AF-A0A199UQY0-F1
#
_entry.id   AF-A0A199UQY0-F1
#
_cell.length_a   1.000
_cell.length_b   1.000
_cell.length_c   1.000
_cell.angle_alpha   90.00
_cell.angle_beta   90.00
_cell.angle_gamma   90.00
#
_symmetry.space_group_name_H-M   'P 1'
#
loop_
_entity.id
_entity.type
_entity.pdbx_description
1 polymer ?
#
loop_
_entity_poly.entity_id
_entity_poly.type
_entity_poly.pdbx_seq_one_letter_code
_entity_poly.pdbx_strand_id
1 'polypeptide(L)'
;MAAAALNPAALARALRRRRPLSASAHGGGGGGGGERRRLVLYSKPGCCLCDGLKEKLHAALSLAAAHSLHAVRDITSNPEWERRYQYEIPVLAKVLPDGTE
;
A
#
# COMPACT_ATOMS: atom_id res chain seq x y z
N MET A 1 62.12 0.64 -17.74
CA MET A 1 62.52 1.86 -17.00
C MET A 1 61.58 2.97 -17.47
N ALA A 2 60.71 3.62 -16.70
CA ALA A 2 60.46 3.69 -15.26
C ALA A 2 58.94 3.75 -15.01
N ALA A 3 58.48 3.08 -13.96
CA ALA A 3 57.07 3.09 -13.54
C ALA A 3 56.79 4.34 -12.70
N ALA A 4 55.88 5.21 -13.15
CA ALA A 4 55.36 6.29 -12.35
C ALA A 4 54.27 5.73 -11.42
N ALA A 5 54.62 5.56 -10.15
CA ALA A 5 53.72 5.14 -9.08
C ALA A 5 52.70 6.25 -8.77
N LEU A 6 51.44 6.03 -9.13
CA LEU A 6 50.33 6.84 -8.65
C LEU A 6 49.93 6.35 -7.26
N ASN A 7 50.16 7.18 -6.25
CA ASN A 7 50.05 6.84 -4.84
C ASN A 7 48.57 6.95 -4.36
N PRO A 8 47.92 5.85 -3.95
CA PRO A 8 46.46 5.81 -3.70
C PRO A 8 46.00 6.49 -2.39
N ALA A 9 46.89 7.09 -1.61
CA ALA A 9 46.57 7.63 -0.28
C ALA A 9 45.97 9.06 -0.27
N ALA A 10 45.95 9.78 -1.39
CA ALA A 10 45.52 11.19 -1.43
C ALA A 10 43.99 11.38 -1.55
N LEU A 11 43.24 10.36 -2.02
CA LEU A 11 41.79 10.49 -2.24
C LEU A 11 40.96 10.35 -0.94
N ALA A 12 41.54 9.77 0.12
CA ALA A 12 40.81 9.39 1.33
C ALA A 12 40.56 10.54 2.34
N ARG A 13 41.00 11.77 2.05
CA ARG A 13 40.99 12.87 3.03
C ARG A 13 40.03 14.04 2.73
N ALA A 14 39.26 13.98 1.65
CA ALA A 14 38.35 15.08 1.26
C ALA A 14 36.90 14.95 1.74
N LEU A 15 36.47 13.79 2.28
CA LEU A 15 35.06 13.60 2.66
C LEU A 15 34.81 13.41 4.17
N ARG A 16 35.85 13.56 5.01
CA ARG A 16 35.75 13.42 6.48
C ARG A 16 35.28 14.68 7.23
N ARG A 17 34.48 15.55 6.62
CA ARG A 17 33.96 16.78 7.26
C ARG A 17 32.44 16.94 7.17
N ARG A 18 31.70 15.87 7.45
CA ARG A 18 30.27 15.99 7.81
C ARG A 18 30.04 15.43 9.19
N ARG A 19 30.13 16.33 10.18
CA ARG A 19 29.60 16.14 11.54
C ARG A 19 28.06 16.07 11.50
N PRO A 20 27.45 15.48 12.53
CA PRO A 20 26.34 14.55 12.40
C PRO A 20 24.99 15.27 12.33
N LEU A 21 24.08 14.76 11.51
CA LEU A 21 22.66 15.02 11.71
C LEU A 21 22.16 13.95 12.68
N SER A 22 21.77 14.37 13.88
CA SER A 22 21.02 13.55 14.83
C SER A 22 19.78 12.98 14.14
N ALA A 23 19.83 11.71 13.75
CA ALA A 23 18.64 10.96 13.46
C ALA A 23 18.01 10.60 14.80
N SER A 24 16.92 11.28 15.14
CA SER A 24 16.05 10.94 16.25
C SER A 24 15.58 9.50 16.05
N ALA A 25 16.12 8.56 16.82
CA ALA A 25 15.68 7.19 16.84
C ALA A 25 14.34 7.12 17.58
N HIS A 26 13.25 7.46 16.89
CA HIS A 26 11.94 6.94 17.27
C HIS A 26 11.89 5.50 16.78
N GLY A 27 12.38 4.60 17.65
CA GLY A 27 12.13 3.18 17.56
C GLY A 27 10.63 2.92 17.68
N GLY A 28 9.95 2.95 16.54
CA GLY A 28 8.56 2.52 16.38
C GLY A 28 8.49 1.24 15.56
N GLY A 29 9.31 0.24 15.90
CA GLY A 29 9.24 -1.10 15.31
C GLY A 29 8.07 -1.87 15.90
N GLY A 30 6.85 -1.41 15.67
CA GLY A 30 5.64 -2.19 15.93
C GLY A 30 5.66 -3.40 15.00
N GLY A 31 5.99 -4.57 15.56
CA GLY A 31 5.87 -5.85 14.88
C GLY A 31 4.40 -6.10 14.51
N GLY A 32 4.03 -5.67 13.32
CA GLY A 32 2.74 -5.99 12.72
C GLY A 32 2.74 -7.47 12.34
N GLY A 33 2.28 -8.33 13.24
CA GLY A 33 1.80 -9.65 12.87
C GLY A 33 0.84 -9.50 11.68
N GLY A 34 0.97 -10.38 10.69
CA GLY A 34 0.30 -10.29 9.40
C GLY A 34 -1.22 -10.37 9.51
N GLU A 35 -1.87 -9.29 9.94
CA GLU A 35 -3.31 -9.15 9.84
C GLU A 35 -3.66 -8.93 8.37
N ARG A 36 -4.38 -9.91 7.79
CA ARG A 36 -4.95 -9.76 6.47
C ARG A 36 -5.94 -8.60 6.49
N ARG A 37 -5.56 -7.51 5.83
CA ARG A 37 -6.39 -6.31 5.68
C ARG A 37 -7.61 -6.69 4.85
N ARG A 38 -8.78 -6.50 5.43
CA ARG A 38 -10.07 -6.85 4.83
C ARG A 38 -10.55 -5.70 3.95
N LEU A 39 -10.97 -6.03 2.73
CA LEU A 39 -11.47 -5.05 1.76
C LEU A 39 -12.93 -5.34 1.41
N VAL A 40 -13.73 -4.29 1.23
CA VAL A 40 -15.13 -4.38 0.76
C VAL A 40 -15.25 -3.61 -0.55
N LEU A 41 -15.78 -4.28 -1.58
CA LEU A 41 -16.09 -3.65 -2.86
C LEU A 41 -17.58 -3.32 -2.93
N TYR A 42 -17.92 -2.05 -3.06
CA TYR A 42 -19.26 -1.59 -3.36
C TYR A 42 -19.48 -1.57 -4.88
N SER A 43 -20.53 -2.27 -5.34
CA SER A 43 -20.88 -2.42 -6.75
C SER A 43 -22.39 -2.23 -6.99
N LYS A 44 -22.83 -2.25 -8.25
CA LYS A 44 -24.24 -2.27 -8.65
C LYS A 44 -24.43 -3.22 -9.84
N PRO A 45 -25.58 -3.91 -9.99
CA PRO A 45 -25.90 -4.68 -11.19
C PRO A 45 -25.78 -3.82 -12.46
N GLY A 46 -25.21 -4.40 -13.52
CA GLY A 46 -25.02 -3.72 -14.80
C GLY A 46 -23.83 -2.75 -14.86
N CYS A 47 -22.99 -2.69 -13.83
CA CYS A 47 -21.80 -1.84 -13.79
C CYS A 47 -20.56 -2.56 -14.39
N CYS A 48 -20.26 -2.28 -15.67
CA CYS A 48 -19.09 -2.88 -16.34
C CYS A 48 -17.74 -2.52 -15.70
N LEU A 49 -17.63 -1.34 -15.09
CA LEU A 49 -16.44 -0.93 -14.35
C LEU A 49 -16.22 -1.75 -13.08
N CYS A 50 -17.31 -2.19 -12.44
CA CYS A 50 -17.27 -2.98 -11.22
C CYS A 50 -16.74 -4.39 -11.48
N ASP A 51 -17.15 -5.01 -12.59
CA ASP A 51 -16.67 -6.34 -13.00
C ASP A 51 -15.17 -6.30 -13.31
N GLY A 52 -14.72 -5.33 -14.11
CA GLY A 52 -13.31 -5.17 -14.44
C GLY A 52 -12.43 -4.89 -13.22
N LEU A 53 -12.92 -4.12 -12.24
CA LEU A 53 -12.20 -3.91 -10.99
C LEU A 53 -12.14 -5.19 -10.14
N LYS A 54 -13.25 -5.95 -10.06
CA LYS A 54 -13.33 -7.20 -9.31
C LYS A 54 -12.31 -8.23 -9.83
N GLU A 55 -12.20 -8.38 -11.15
CA GLU A 55 -11.21 -9.27 -11.78
C GLU A 55 -9.77 -8.87 -11.42
N LYS A 56 -9.43 -7.59 -11.58
CA LYS A 56 -8.10 -7.07 -11.26
C LYS A 56 -7.78 -7.21 -9.78
N LEU A 57 -8.75 -6.96 -8.92
CA LEU A 57 -8.59 -7.10 -7.48
C LEU A 57 -8.35 -8.57 -7.10
N HIS A 58 -9.09 -9.52 -7.69
CA HIS A 58 -8.85 -10.94 -7.46
C HIS A 58 -7.44 -11.38 -7.88
N ALA A 59 -6.97 -10.93 -9.05
CA ALA A 59 -5.60 -11.18 -9.50
C ALA A 59 -4.56 -10.58 -8.55
N ALA A 60 -4.74 -9.33 -8.12
CA ALA A 60 -3.81 -8.66 -7.20
C ALA A 60 -3.77 -9.33 -5.82
N LEU A 61 -4.93 -9.73 -5.28
CA LEU A 61 -5.02 -10.42 -3.99
C LEU A 61 -4.42 -11.82 -4.03
N SER A 62 -4.43 -12.48 -5.19
CA SER A 62 -3.74 -13.76 -5.37
C SER A 62 -2.22 -13.63 -5.24
N LEU A 63 -1.66 -12.45 -5.51
CA LEU A 63 -0.23 -12.14 -5.36
C LEU A 63 0.12 -11.59 -3.96
N ALA A 64 -0.85 -10.98 -3.26
CA ALA A 64 -0.63 -10.28 -2.01
C ALA A 64 -1.18 -11.06 -0.80
N ALA A 65 -0.31 -11.68 -0.02
CA ALA A 65 -0.71 -12.45 1.17
C ALA A 65 -1.34 -11.62 2.32
N ALA A 66 -1.17 -10.30 2.28
CA ALA A 66 -1.55 -9.37 3.35
C ALA A 66 -2.94 -8.73 3.19
N HIS A 67 -3.64 -8.96 2.08
CA HIS A 67 -4.97 -8.40 1.84
C HIS A 67 -5.94 -9.51 1.45
N SER A 68 -7.22 -9.37 1.79
CA SER A 68 -8.27 -10.29 1.38
C SER A 68 -9.56 -9.54 1.09
N LEU A 69 -10.25 -9.90 0.01
CA LEU A 69 -11.58 -9.39 -0.28
C LEU A 69 -12.56 -10.06 0.69
N HIS A 70 -13.14 -9.25 1.57
CA HIS A 70 -14.08 -9.70 2.58
C HIS A 70 -15.50 -9.82 2.02
N ALA A 71 -15.95 -8.82 1.26
CA ALA A 71 -17.29 -8.84 0.65
C ALA A 71 -17.38 -7.98 -0.60
N VAL A 72 -18.33 -8.31 -1.47
CA VAL A 72 -18.85 -7.41 -2.50
C VAL A 72 -20.28 -7.04 -2.11
N ARG A 73 -20.57 -5.74 -1.97
CA ARG A 73 -21.88 -5.24 -1.54
C ARG A 73 -22.56 -4.51 -2.68
N ASP A 74 -23.80 -4.89 -2.97
CA ASP A 74 -24.63 -4.17 -3.93
C ASP A 74 -25.21 -2.91 -3.28
N ILE A 75 -24.85 -1.74 -3.81
CA ILE A 75 -25.32 -0.46 -3.29
C ILE A 75 -26.84 -0.30 -3.43
N THR A 76 -27.49 -0.98 -4.38
CA THR A 76 -28.95 -0.90 -4.57
C THR A 76 -29.75 -1.65 -3.50
N SER A 77 -29.10 -2.55 -2.76
CA SER A 77 -29.73 -3.29 -1.66
C SER A 77 -29.91 -2.45 -0.38
N ASN A 78 -29.20 -1.32 -0.26
CA ASN A 78 -29.28 -0.45 0.89
C ASN A 78 -29.32 1.03 0.44
N PRO A 79 -30.40 1.77 0.74
CA PRO A 79 -30.56 3.14 0.28
C PRO A 79 -29.52 4.12 0.86
N GLU A 80 -28.88 3.78 1.98
CA GLU A 80 -27.76 4.56 2.52
C GLU A 80 -26.51 4.41 1.63
N TRP A 81 -26.18 3.18 1.23
CA TRP A 81 -25.07 2.92 0.32
C TRP A 81 -25.33 3.50 -1.06
N GLU A 82 -26.55 3.38 -1.58
CA GLU A 82 -26.91 4.00 -2.86
C GLU A 82 -26.73 5.51 -2.81
N ARG A 83 -27.31 6.19 -1.80
CA ARG A 83 -27.14 7.65 -1.67
C ARG A 83 -25.68 8.06 -1.59
N ARG A 84 -24.86 7.27 -0.89
CA ARG A 84 -23.45 7.59 -0.66
C ARG A 84 -22.57 7.31 -1.88
N TYR A 85 -22.81 6.24 -2.62
CA TYR A 85 -21.86 5.74 -3.62
C TYR A 85 -22.40 5.70 -5.06
N GLN A 86 -23.69 5.94 -5.33
CA GLN A 86 -24.31 5.76 -6.66
C GLN A 86 -23.58 6.45 -7.84
N TYR A 87 -22.90 7.56 -7.60
CA TYR A 87 -22.17 8.30 -8.64
C TYR A 87 -20.67 8.00 -8.66
N GLU A 88 -20.16 7.27 -7.67
CA GLU A 88 -18.74 6.96 -7.49
C GLU A 88 -18.44 5.47 -7.65
N ILE A 89 -19.44 4.61 -7.87
CA ILE A 89 -19.20 3.19 -8.06
C ILE A 89 -18.25 2.93 -9.24
N PRO A 90 -17.30 1.97 -9.13
CA PRO A 90 -17.03 1.12 -7.97
C PRO A 90 -16.21 1.79 -6.85
N VAL A 91 -16.51 1.47 -5.59
CA VAL A 91 -15.76 1.97 -4.40
C VAL A 91 -15.15 0.81 -3.63
N LEU A 92 -13.86 0.91 -3.28
CA LEU A 92 -13.14 -0.07 -2.47
C LEU A 92 -12.83 0.52 -1.09
N ALA A 93 -13.42 -0.04 -0.04
CA ALA A 93 -13.20 0.38 1.34
C ALA A 93 -12.31 -0.61 2.10
N LYS A 94 -11.55 -0.12 3.06
CA LYS A 94 -10.70 -0.94 3.92
C LYS A 94 -11.38 -1.10 5.27
N VAL A 95 -11.72 -2.33 5.63
CA VAL A 95 -12.27 -2.62 6.95
C VAL A 95 -11.15 -2.61 7.98
N LEU A 96 -11.26 -1.73 8.96
CA LEU A 96 -10.39 -1.67 10.12
C LEU A 96 -10.68 -2.83 11.10
N PRO A 97 -9.77 -3.12 12.05
CA PRO A 97 -9.98 -4.17 13.03
C PRO A 97 -11.21 -3.95 13.93
N ASP A 98 -11.62 -2.69 14.12
CA ASP A 98 -12.81 -2.28 14.88
C ASP A 98 -14.13 -2.44 14.11
N GLY A 99 -14.08 -2.83 12.83
CA GLY A 99 -15.25 -3.02 11.97
C GLY A 99 -15.70 -1.78 11.20
N THR A 100 -14.99 -0.65 11.35
CA THR A 100 -15.25 0.56 10.56
C THR A 100 -14.58 0.48 9.19
N GLU A 101 -14.98 1.35 8.25
CA GLU A 101 -14.60 1.33 6.83
C GLU A 101 -14.02 2.66 6.35
#